data_AF-T0L5D1-F1
#
_entry.id   AF-T0L5D1-F1
#
_cell.length_a   1.000
_cell.length_b   1.000
_cell.length_c   1.000
_cell.angle_alpha   90.00
_cell.angle_beta   90.00
_cell.angle_gamma   90.00
#
_symmetry.space_group_name_H-M   'P 1'
#
loop_
_entity.id
_entity.type
_entity.pdbx_description
1 polymer ?
#
loop_
_entity_poly.entity_id
_entity_poly.type
_entity_poly.pdbx_seq_one_letter_code
_entity_poly.pdbx_strand_id
1 'polypeptide(L)'
;MSALNLPRLAEGRRGANPSALFRFVVSFFILNWSFQGVASQYNQHWGWQTVNGEQVPTWTPQPGTIPPRPIFIPTGETLFLEYNCYYMPSICQNARTYLISATGSARRWRTAFAYDFNVGRGHDRRGTVCNGTWSNNHACPERAGPGNIAQHLPRYSGGVWPEVDVLPAAPNLQLYTIQGYTDANGQHHDSNLAYTCDEWPAAPWVEGGSGLPRYGGTQAYTRCAPQKTCAGLKSEQDWQGSSHNKLRGRLKSRIRRKHSSTFVPNDDAGLFFFRMVNTANGVAARMVHVDDNGAETENTQPATRNSISSLVDYMDWADSVDLSRLSSRYVANEEIISIHGE
;
A
#
# COMPACT_ATOMS: atom_id res chain seq x y z
N MET A 1 58.47 16.42 49.75
CA MET A 1 59.85 15.90 49.69
C MET A 1 59.79 14.49 49.11
N SER A 2 60.54 14.29 48.02
CA SER A 2 61.23 13.07 47.55
C SER A 2 60.53 11.70 47.69
N ALA A 3 60.16 11.01 46.60
CA ALA A 3 60.98 10.33 45.58
C ALA A 3 61.62 9.01 46.06
N LEU A 4 61.76 8.07 45.10
CA LEU A 4 62.49 6.77 45.05
C LEU A 4 61.57 5.54 44.98
N ASN A 5 61.85 4.44 44.28
CA ASN A 5 62.62 4.10 43.06
C ASN A 5 62.36 2.58 42.77
N LEU A 6 62.62 2.13 41.54
CA LEU A 6 62.36 0.82 40.91
C LEU A 6 63.02 -0.44 41.59
N PRO A 7 62.69 -1.69 41.15
CA PRO A 7 63.53 -2.35 40.12
C PRO A 7 62.83 -3.28 39.09
N ARG A 8 63.60 -3.53 38.01
CA ARG A 8 63.43 -4.44 36.83
C ARG A 8 63.31 -5.93 37.16
N LEU A 9 62.66 -6.69 36.27
CA LEU A 9 63.00 -8.04 35.73
C LEU A 9 62.18 -8.26 34.44
N ALA A 10 62.48 -9.08 33.44
CA ALA A 10 63.68 -9.68 32.85
C ALA A 10 63.20 -10.42 31.57
N GLU A 11 64.11 -10.66 30.62
CA GLU A 11 63.90 -11.24 29.29
C GLU A 11 63.39 -12.70 29.29
N GLY A 12 62.59 -13.05 28.27
CA GLY A 12 62.08 -14.42 28.06
C GLY A 12 62.01 -14.83 26.58
N ARG A 13 63.15 -15.30 26.07
CA ARG A 13 63.41 -16.33 25.03
C ARG A 13 62.53 -16.41 23.76
N ARG A 14 63.20 -16.18 22.62
CA ARG A 14 62.90 -16.72 21.30
C ARG A 14 63.22 -18.22 21.24
N GLY A 15 62.31 -19.01 20.69
CA GLY A 15 62.54 -20.37 20.19
C GLY A 15 61.94 -20.48 18.79
N ALA A 16 62.78 -20.81 17.81
CA ALA A 16 62.43 -20.97 16.40
C ALA A 16 62.20 -22.44 16.03
N ASN A 17 61.62 -22.63 14.84
CA ASN A 17 61.58 -23.82 13.97
C ASN A 17 60.39 -24.78 14.09
N PRO A 18 60.05 -25.54 13.02
CA PRO A 18 60.06 -25.18 11.59
C PRO A 18 58.86 -25.81 10.81
N SER A 19 58.64 -25.35 9.58
CA SER A 19 58.13 -26.13 8.43
C SER A 19 57.07 -27.24 8.64
N ALA A 20 55.82 -26.96 8.27
CA ALA A 20 54.91 -27.92 7.62
C ALA A 20 53.74 -27.13 6.98
N LEU A 21 53.84 -26.73 5.72
CA LEU A 21 53.21 -27.45 4.60
C LEU A 21 51.70 -27.73 4.80
N PHE A 22 50.88 -26.68 4.90
CA PHE A 22 49.48 -26.72 4.47
C PHE A 22 49.00 -25.31 4.08
N ARG A 23 49.63 -24.75 3.05
CA ARG A 23 49.18 -23.51 2.39
C ARG A 23 48.78 -23.85 0.96
N PHE A 24 47.69 -24.58 0.80
CA PHE A 24 46.95 -24.64 -0.46
C PHE A 24 45.49 -24.96 -0.16
N VAL A 25 44.60 -24.14 -0.73
CA VAL A 25 43.14 -24.34 -0.86
C VAL A 25 42.29 -24.09 0.40
N VAL A 26 42.01 -22.81 0.73
CA VAL A 26 40.63 -22.28 0.92
C VAL A 26 40.68 -20.75 0.72
N SER A 27 40.96 -20.31 -0.51
CA SER A 27 40.75 -18.91 -0.94
C SER A 27 39.89 -18.85 -2.20
N PHE A 28 39.02 -19.84 -2.37
CA PHE A 28 38.06 -19.92 -3.46
C PHE A 28 36.68 -20.18 -2.85
N PHE A 29 35.72 -19.31 -3.19
CA PHE A 29 34.30 -19.36 -2.85
C PHE A 29 33.86 -18.83 -1.46
N ILE A 30 34.28 -17.60 -1.11
CA ILE A 30 33.26 -16.64 -0.64
C ILE A 30 32.88 -15.82 -1.88
N LEU A 31 32.30 -16.51 -2.88
CA LEU A 31 31.24 -15.88 -3.63
C LEU A 31 30.19 -15.62 -2.57
N ASN A 32 30.17 -14.38 -2.07
CA ASN A 32 28.93 -13.74 -1.69
C ASN A 32 27.99 -13.95 -2.88
N TRP A 33 27.31 -15.09 -2.89
CA TRP A 33 25.94 -15.20 -3.31
C TRP A 33 25.14 -14.28 -2.38
N SER A 34 25.39 -12.98 -2.54
CA SER A 34 24.32 -12.02 -2.70
C SER A 34 23.49 -12.56 -3.86
N PHE A 35 22.67 -13.58 -3.59
CA PHE A 35 21.35 -13.59 -4.14
C PHE A 35 20.72 -12.30 -3.64
N GLN A 36 21.07 -11.20 -4.31
CA GLN A 36 20.07 -10.22 -4.66
C GLN A 36 19.07 -11.05 -5.45
N GLY A 37 18.18 -11.73 -4.72
CA GLY A 37 16.97 -12.27 -5.29
C GLY A 37 16.42 -11.08 -6.02
N VAL A 38 16.47 -11.14 -7.35
CA VAL A 38 15.93 -10.10 -8.19
C VAL A 38 14.48 -10.08 -7.80
N ALA A 39 14.12 -9.17 -6.91
CA ALA A 39 12.81 -9.16 -6.31
C ALA A 39 11.86 -9.05 -7.48
N SER A 40 11.01 -10.06 -7.63
CA SER A 40 10.26 -10.27 -8.85
C SER A 40 9.36 -9.05 -9.06
N GLN A 41 9.77 -8.19 -10.00
CA GLN A 41 8.96 -7.05 -10.42
C GLN A 41 7.96 -7.53 -11.47
N TYR A 42 6.75 -6.98 -11.44
CA TYR A 42 5.69 -7.32 -12.37
C TYR A 42 5.35 -6.13 -13.26
N ASN A 43 4.75 -6.43 -14.42
CA ASN A 43 4.12 -5.39 -15.22
C ASN A 43 2.95 -4.80 -14.43
N GLN A 44 2.87 -3.47 -14.36
CA GLN A 44 1.82 -2.74 -13.66
C GLN A 44 0.67 -2.33 -14.58
N HIS A 45 0.81 -2.57 -15.88
CA HIS A 45 -0.13 -2.11 -16.89
C HIS A 45 -0.89 -3.29 -17.45
N TRP A 46 -2.21 -3.12 -17.52
CA TRP A 46 -3.07 -3.96 -18.33
C TRP A 46 -3.58 -3.18 -19.53
N GLY A 47 -3.96 -3.92 -20.57
CA GLY A 47 -4.42 -3.34 -21.84
C GLY A 47 -5.56 -4.15 -22.42
N TRP A 48 -6.01 -3.75 -23.60
CA TRP A 48 -7.07 -4.45 -24.32
C TRP A 48 -6.49 -5.37 -25.39
N GLN A 49 -7.10 -6.54 -25.53
CA GLN A 49 -6.81 -7.47 -26.61
C GLN A 49 -8.13 -7.91 -27.26
N THR A 50 -8.10 -8.10 -28.57
CA THR A 50 -9.21 -8.69 -29.31
C THR A 50 -9.11 -10.22 -29.22
N VAL A 51 -10.06 -10.87 -28.56
CA VAL A 51 -10.18 -12.33 -28.50
C VAL A 51 -11.52 -12.72 -29.13
N ASN A 52 -11.48 -13.47 -30.22
CA ASN A 52 -12.68 -13.88 -30.98
C ASN A 52 -13.60 -12.72 -31.40
N GLY A 53 -13.01 -11.57 -31.72
CA GLY A 53 -13.76 -10.35 -32.10
C GLY A 53 -14.26 -9.50 -30.92
N GLU A 54 -14.07 -9.94 -29.67
CA GLU A 54 -14.44 -9.21 -28.46
C GLU A 54 -13.22 -8.53 -27.82
N GLN A 55 -13.38 -7.28 -27.36
CA GLN A 55 -12.36 -6.59 -26.59
C GLN A 55 -12.36 -7.07 -25.14
N VAL A 56 -11.26 -7.70 -24.71
CA VAL A 56 -11.08 -8.18 -23.34
C VAL A 56 -9.87 -7.51 -22.70
N PRO A 57 -9.97 -7.04 -21.45
CA PRO A 57 -8.80 -6.53 -20.75
C PRO A 57 -7.91 -7.71 -20.36
N THR A 58 -6.61 -7.55 -20.60
CA THR A 58 -5.60 -8.57 -20.36
C THR A 58 -4.37 -7.97 -19.72
N TRP A 59 -3.67 -8.79 -18.97
CA TRP A 59 -2.46 -8.42 -18.25
C TRP A 59 -1.41 -9.51 -18.37
N THR A 60 -0.17 -9.11 -18.60
CA THR A 60 0.97 -10.02 -18.70
C THR A 60 1.87 -9.81 -17.49
N PRO A 61 1.81 -10.67 -16.44
CA PRO A 61 2.52 -10.43 -15.19
C PRO A 61 4.02 -10.24 -15.36
N GLN A 62 4.64 -11.11 -16.16
CA GLN A 62 6.06 -11.07 -16.49
C GLN A 62 6.21 -11.29 -18.00
N PRO A 63 6.41 -10.22 -18.79
CA PRO A 63 6.55 -10.34 -20.24
C PRO A 63 7.71 -11.28 -20.61
N GLY A 64 7.41 -12.26 -21.47
CA GLY A 64 8.36 -13.28 -21.91
C GLY A 64 8.41 -14.54 -21.03
N THR A 65 7.81 -14.53 -19.83
CA THR A 65 7.81 -15.68 -18.90
C THR A 65 6.41 -16.21 -18.64
N ILE A 66 5.44 -15.33 -18.42
CA ILE A 66 4.05 -15.68 -18.12
C ILE A 66 3.16 -15.17 -19.25
N PRO A 67 2.29 -16.01 -19.85
CA PRO A 67 1.41 -15.57 -20.93
C PRO A 67 0.39 -14.53 -20.43
N PRO A 68 -0.20 -13.72 -21.34
CA PRO A 68 -1.29 -12.82 -20.99
C PRO A 68 -2.42 -13.55 -20.28
N ARG A 69 -2.94 -12.95 -19.22
CA ARG A 69 -4.07 -13.43 -18.42
C ARG A 69 -5.26 -12.49 -18.59
N PRO A 70 -6.50 -13.02 -18.63
CA PRO A 70 -7.68 -12.17 -18.66
C PRO A 70 -7.84 -11.42 -17.33
N ILE A 71 -8.31 -10.18 -17.42
CA ILE A 71 -8.89 -9.47 -16.28
C ILE A 71 -10.39 -9.65 -16.38
N PHE A 72 -10.99 -10.31 -15.40
CA PHE A 72 -12.43 -10.54 -15.41
C PHE A 72 -13.17 -9.29 -14.92
N ILE A 73 -14.12 -8.83 -15.73
CA ILE A 73 -15.05 -7.77 -15.35
C ILE A 73 -16.28 -8.42 -14.73
N PRO A 74 -16.61 -8.15 -13.46
CA PRO A 74 -17.87 -8.59 -12.88
C PRO A 74 -19.02 -8.02 -13.71
N THR A 75 -19.85 -8.87 -14.32
CA THR A 75 -21.05 -8.40 -15.04
C THR A 75 -22.28 -8.53 -14.16
N GLY A 76 -23.26 -7.66 -14.38
CA GLY A 76 -24.46 -7.59 -13.55
C GLY A 76 -24.30 -6.72 -12.29
N GLU A 77 -23.06 -6.29 -11.99
CA GLU A 77 -22.77 -5.33 -10.93
C GLU A 77 -21.43 -4.63 -11.17
N THR A 78 -21.33 -3.39 -10.72
CA THR A 78 -20.06 -2.66 -10.63
C THR A 78 -19.58 -2.68 -9.20
N LEU A 79 -18.31 -3.04 -9.01
CA LEU A 79 -17.70 -3.12 -7.70
C LEU A 79 -16.79 -1.91 -7.48
N PHE A 80 -17.05 -1.19 -6.40
CA PHE A 80 -16.23 -0.08 -5.94
C PHE A 80 -15.51 -0.45 -4.64
N LEU A 81 -14.24 -0.10 -4.52
CA LEU A 81 -13.54 0.02 -3.25
C LEU A 81 -13.59 1.48 -2.83
N GLU A 82 -14.31 1.77 -1.74
CA GLU A 82 -14.47 3.12 -1.23
C GLU A 82 -13.63 3.32 0.03
N TYR A 83 -12.72 4.30 0.00
CA TYR A 83 -12.05 4.79 1.19
C TYR A 83 -12.70 6.07 1.69
N ASN A 84 -12.88 6.18 2.99
CA ASN A 84 -13.39 7.38 3.62
C ASN A 84 -12.24 8.16 4.25
N CYS A 85 -11.84 9.25 3.61
CA CYS A 85 -10.74 10.11 4.02
C CYS A 85 -10.98 10.82 5.34
N TYR A 86 -12.22 10.86 5.82
CA TYR A 86 -12.51 11.32 7.18
C TYR A 86 -11.88 10.35 8.19
N TYR A 87 -11.85 9.05 7.93
CA TYR A 87 -11.28 8.04 8.82
C TYR A 87 -9.89 7.56 8.39
N MET A 88 -9.57 7.64 7.09
CA MET A 88 -8.31 7.14 6.51
C MET A 88 -7.50 8.26 5.84
N PRO A 89 -7.17 9.35 6.55
CA PRO A 89 -6.56 10.51 5.93
C PRO A 89 -5.17 10.21 5.34
N SER A 90 -4.36 9.37 5.99
CA SER A 90 -3.00 9.04 5.50
C SER A 90 -3.07 8.24 4.20
N ILE A 91 -3.86 7.17 4.18
CA ILE A 91 -4.01 6.32 3.00
C ILE A 91 -4.70 7.08 1.86
N CYS A 92 -5.72 7.89 2.15
CA CYS A 92 -6.34 8.75 1.13
C CYS A 92 -5.36 9.76 0.53
N GLN A 93 -4.48 10.34 1.35
CA GLN A 93 -3.46 11.25 0.85
C GLN A 93 -2.51 10.52 -0.10
N ASN A 94 -2.07 9.30 0.25
CA ASN A 94 -1.23 8.48 -0.61
C ASN A 94 -1.92 8.16 -1.96
N ALA A 95 -3.19 7.75 -1.90
CA ALA A 95 -4.01 7.47 -3.07
C ALA A 95 -4.19 8.72 -3.96
N ARG A 96 -4.49 9.87 -3.36
CA ARG A 96 -4.62 11.15 -4.07
C ARG A 96 -3.33 11.52 -4.79
N THR A 97 -2.18 11.43 -4.11
CA THR A 97 -0.86 11.72 -4.69
C THR A 97 -0.60 10.88 -5.94
N TYR A 98 -0.89 9.56 -5.88
CA TYR A 98 -0.77 8.72 -7.08
C TYR A 98 -1.75 9.13 -8.17
N LEU A 99 -3.03 9.33 -7.85
CA LEU A 99 -4.07 9.61 -8.84
C LEU A 99 -3.82 10.91 -9.62
N ILE A 100 -3.19 11.91 -8.99
CA ILE A 100 -2.82 13.18 -9.65
C ILE A 100 -1.41 13.17 -10.26
N SER A 101 -0.62 12.12 -10.03
CA SER A 101 0.72 11.99 -10.61
C SER A 101 0.67 11.80 -12.13
N ALA A 102 1.81 11.93 -12.80
CA ALA A 102 1.92 11.62 -14.23
C ALA A 102 1.44 10.19 -14.55
N THR A 103 1.80 9.21 -13.72
CA THR A 103 1.34 7.82 -13.89
C THR A 103 -0.16 7.68 -13.72
N GLY A 104 -0.73 8.25 -12.66
CA GLY A 104 -2.16 8.13 -12.39
C GLY A 104 -3.02 8.89 -13.39
N SER A 105 -2.59 10.08 -13.80
CA SER A 105 -3.31 10.94 -14.75
C SER A 105 -3.22 10.48 -16.21
N ALA A 106 -2.17 9.74 -16.59
CA ALA A 106 -2.02 9.19 -17.94
C ALA A 106 -2.96 7.99 -18.21
N ARG A 107 -3.62 7.45 -17.19
CA ARG A 107 -4.56 6.32 -17.34
C ARG A 107 -5.88 6.80 -17.91
N ARG A 108 -6.40 6.05 -18.90
CA ARG A 108 -7.72 6.32 -19.50
C ARG A 108 -8.84 6.29 -18.46
N TRP A 109 -8.86 5.27 -17.61
CA TRP A 109 -9.77 5.15 -16.47
C TRP A 109 -8.94 5.21 -15.21
N ARG A 110 -8.92 6.39 -14.58
CA ARG A 110 -8.03 6.70 -13.45
C ARG A 110 -8.38 5.89 -12.21
N THR A 111 -9.64 5.46 -12.11
CA THR A 111 -10.19 4.76 -10.96
C THR A 111 -10.32 3.26 -11.18
N ALA A 112 -10.12 2.75 -12.40
CA ALA A 112 -10.30 1.33 -12.71
C ALA A 112 -9.02 0.54 -12.43
N PHE A 113 -9.01 -0.29 -11.38
CA PHE A 113 -7.88 -1.14 -10.99
C PHE A 113 -8.21 -2.62 -11.14
N ALA A 114 -7.18 -3.47 -11.17
CA ALA A 114 -7.36 -4.91 -11.23
C ALA A 114 -6.80 -5.60 -9.98
N TYR A 115 -7.65 -6.33 -9.26
CA TYR A 115 -7.24 -7.14 -8.11
C TYR A 115 -6.56 -8.42 -8.60
N ASP A 116 -5.28 -8.58 -8.32
CA ASP A 116 -4.50 -9.79 -8.60
C ASP A 116 -4.75 -10.84 -7.51
N PHE A 117 -5.32 -12.00 -7.87
CA PHE A 117 -5.63 -13.02 -6.89
C PHE A 117 -4.43 -13.86 -6.43
N ASN A 118 -3.27 -13.70 -7.08
CA ASN A 118 -2.04 -14.37 -6.72
C ASN A 118 -1.38 -13.70 -5.51
N VAL A 119 -1.44 -14.37 -4.37
CA VAL A 119 -0.90 -13.87 -3.10
C VAL A 119 0.63 -13.77 -3.14
N GLY A 120 1.31 -14.66 -3.87
CA GLY A 120 2.77 -14.63 -4.04
C GLY A 120 3.21 -13.35 -4.75
N ARG A 121 2.59 -13.00 -5.88
CA ARG A 121 2.88 -11.75 -6.60
C ARG A 121 2.61 -10.51 -5.76
N GLY A 122 1.52 -10.52 -4.98
CA GLY A 122 1.25 -9.45 -4.02
C GLY A 122 2.34 -9.34 -2.94
N HIS A 123 2.81 -10.45 -2.39
CA HIS A 123 3.90 -10.45 -1.42
C HIS A 123 5.20 -9.92 -2.04
N ASP A 124 5.55 -10.36 -3.25
CA ASP A 124 6.75 -9.95 -3.96
C ASP A 124 6.72 -8.43 -4.25
N ARG A 125 5.59 -7.90 -4.75
CA ARG A 125 5.40 -6.45 -4.93
C ARG A 125 5.62 -5.67 -3.63
N ARG A 126 4.98 -6.11 -2.53
CA ARG A 126 5.14 -5.50 -1.21
C ARG A 126 6.58 -5.55 -0.74
N GLY A 127 7.26 -6.68 -0.95
CA GLY A 127 8.66 -6.88 -0.62
C GLY A 127 9.63 -5.99 -1.40
N THR A 128 9.20 -5.39 -2.52
CA THR A 128 10.01 -4.37 -3.24
C THR A 128 9.83 -2.95 -2.70
N VAL A 129 8.65 -2.65 -2.16
CA VAL A 129 8.24 -1.28 -1.79
C VAL A 129 8.27 -1.07 -0.29
N CYS A 130 7.52 -1.88 0.44
CA CYS A 130 7.38 -1.89 1.88
C CYS A 130 8.18 -3.04 2.49
N ASN A 131 9.46 -3.12 2.14
CA ASN A 131 10.34 -4.16 2.66
C ASN A 131 10.66 -3.94 4.15
N GLY A 132 11.24 -4.94 4.82
CA GLY A 132 11.60 -4.83 6.25
C GLY A 132 12.61 -3.74 6.59
N THR A 133 13.20 -3.08 5.58
CA THR A 133 14.12 -1.95 5.71
C THR A 133 13.53 -0.63 5.21
N TRP A 134 12.25 -0.60 4.80
CA TRP A 134 11.58 0.61 4.33
C TRP A 134 11.66 1.70 5.39
N SER A 135 11.47 1.33 6.67
CA SER A 135 11.63 2.21 7.82
C SER A 135 13.03 2.83 7.91
N ASN A 136 14.08 2.12 7.51
CA ASN A 136 15.43 2.67 7.57
C ASN A 136 15.63 3.84 6.61
N ASN A 137 14.83 3.91 5.54
CA ASN A 137 14.97 4.88 4.46
C ASN A 137 13.77 5.83 4.34
N HIS A 138 12.71 5.64 5.13
CA HIS A 138 11.50 6.45 5.14
C HIS A 138 11.16 6.87 6.57
N ALA A 139 11.19 8.17 6.84
CA ALA A 139 10.92 8.68 8.18
C ALA A 139 9.41 8.77 8.44
N CYS A 140 8.96 8.16 9.54
CA CYS A 140 7.64 8.39 10.12
C CYS A 140 7.75 9.21 11.42
N PRO A 141 6.81 10.13 11.70
CA PRO A 141 5.68 10.55 10.86
C PRO A 141 6.12 11.33 9.61
N GLU A 142 5.22 11.42 8.62
CA GLU A 142 5.41 12.26 7.44
C GLU A 142 5.63 13.73 7.82
N ARG A 143 6.73 14.32 7.33
CA ARG A 143 7.02 15.74 7.54
C ARG A 143 6.45 16.57 6.39
N ALA A 144 5.91 17.75 6.71
CA ALA A 144 5.52 18.72 5.68
C ALA A 144 6.73 19.09 4.82
N GLY A 145 6.53 19.15 3.50
CA GLY A 145 7.56 19.53 2.55
C GLY A 145 6.97 19.76 1.15
N PRO A 146 7.79 20.17 0.17
CA PRO A 146 7.32 20.36 -1.20
C PRO A 146 6.65 19.09 -1.74
N GLY A 147 5.34 19.16 -2.00
CA GLY A 147 4.56 18.02 -2.49
C GLY A 147 4.19 16.95 -1.44
N ASN A 148 4.54 17.15 -0.16
CA ASN A 148 4.14 16.26 0.93
C ASN A 148 3.40 17.02 2.04
N ILE A 149 2.24 16.51 2.43
CA ILE A 149 1.48 17.04 3.56
C ILE A 149 2.00 16.37 4.84
N ALA A 150 2.08 17.12 5.94
CA ALA A 150 2.40 16.54 7.25
C ALA A 150 1.46 15.38 7.60
N GLN A 151 1.94 14.51 8.48
CA GLN A 151 1.16 13.42 9.04
C GLN A 151 -0.10 13.93 9.73
N HIS A 152 -1.24 13.32 9.42
CA HIS A 152 -2.48 13.57 10.14
C HIS A 152 -2.46 12.86 11.48
N LEU A 153 -3.20 13.40 12.45
CA LEU A 153 -3.50 12.70 13.69
C LEU A 153 -4.06 11.31 13.39
N PRO A 154 -3.46 10.23 13.94
CA PRO A 154 -3.88 8.87 13.66
C PRO A 154 -5.35 8.66 14.00
N ARG A 155 -6.07 8.01 13.10
CA ARG A 155 -7.46 7.61 13.35
C ARG A 155 -7.55 6.13 13.62
N TYR A 156 -8.41 5.79 14.57
CA TYR A 156 -8.64 4.43 15.01
C TYR A 156 -10.10 4.23 15.42
N SER A 157 -10.48 3.00 15.76
CA SER A 157 -11.86 2.63 16.11
C SER A 157 -12.41 3.35 17.34
N GLY A 158 -11.56 3.93 18.19
CA GLY A 158 -11.97 4.76 19.33
C GLY A 158 -11.97 6.27 19.07
N GLY A 159 -11.60 6.72 17.86
CA GLY A 159 -11.61 8.14 17.49
C GLY A 159 -10.30 8.61 16.86
N VAL A 160 -9.86 9.80 17.28
CA VAL A 160 -8.60 10.44 16.85
C VAL A 160 -7.59 10.31 17.99
N TRP A 161 -6.38 9.84 17.68
CA TRP A 161 -5.27 9.82 18.62
C TRP A 161 -4.58 11.20 18.65
N PRO A 162 -4.28 11.78 19.83
CA PRO A 162 -3.80 13.15 19.92
C PRO A 162 -2.32 13.35 19.54
N GLU A 163 -1.56 12.26 19.42
CA GLU A 163 -0.13 12.32 19.10
C GLU A 163 0.16 11.85 17.67
N VAL A 164 1.08 12.54 16.98
CA VAL A 164 1.64 12.06 15.71
C VAL A 164 3.05 11.52 15.85
N ASP A 165 3.77 11.92 16.89
CA ASP A 165 5.16 11.57 17.07
C ASP A 165 5.33 10.11 17.46
N VAL A 166 6.52 9.57 17.20
CA VAL A 166 6.89 8.20 17.52
C VAL A 166 7.72 8.17 18.79
N LEU A 167 7.58 7.12 19.58
CA LEU A 167 8.48 6.85 20.69
C LEU A 167 9.92 6.77 20.16
N PRO A 168 10.91 7.32 20.90
CA PRO A 168 12.30 7.14 20.56
C PRO A 168 12.61 5.65 20.39
N ALA A 169 13.16 5.28 19.25
CA ALA A 169 13.56 3.90 18.99
C ALA A 169 14.52 3.45 20.10
N ALA A 170 14.21 2.34 20.78
CA ALA A 170 15.20 1.68 21.62
C ALA A 170 16.43 1.35 20.77
N PRO A 171 17.66 1.36 21.33
CA PRO A 171 18.83 0.92 20.58
C PRO A 171 18.55 -0.48 20.02
N ASN A 172 18.51 -0.60 18.68
CA ASN A 172 18.22 -1.82 17.91
C ASN A 172 16.73 -2.18 17.67
N LEU A 173 15.76 -1.32 18.01
CA LEU A 173 14.35 -1.55 17.70
C LEU A 173 13.74 -0.30 17.05
N GLN A 174 13.74 -0.26 15.72
CA GLN A 174 13.05 0.80 14.98
C GLN A 174 11.55 0.45 14.89
N LEU A 175 10.87 0.50 16.04
CA LEU A 175 9.41 0.46 16.08
C LEU A 175 8.91 1.89 15.98
N TYR A 176 8.15 2.21 14.92
CA TYR A 176 7.43 3.47 14.81
C TYR A 176 6.16 3.48 15.65
N THR A 177 6.27 3.04 16.90
CA THR A 177 5.17 3.10 17.86
C THR A 177 4.82 4.56 18.09
N ILE A 178 3.56 4.93 17.86
CA ILE A 178 3.07 6.28 18.07
C ILE A 178 3.09 6.56 19.58
N GLN A 179 3.49 7.77 19.96
CA GLN A 179 3.64 8.17 21.35
C GLN A 179 2.31 8.11 22.12
N GLY A 180 2.39 7.67 23.38
CA GLY A 180 1.31 7.75 24.36
C GLY A 180 1.10 9.18 24.86
N TYR A 181 -0.07 9.50 25.43
CA TYR A 181 -0.32 10.81 26.04
C TYR A 181 -0.73 10.68 27.49
N THR A 182 -0.55 11.76 28.26
CA THR A 182 -1.03 11.85 29.65
C THR A 182 -2.24 12.79 29.67
N ASP A 183 -3.36 12.32 30.20
CA ASP A 183 -4.59 13.11 30.26
C ASP A 183 -4.57 14.16 31.39
N ALA A 184 -5.63 14.95 31.49
CA ALA A 184 -5.76 16.00 32.50
C ALA A 184 -5.78 15.48 33.96
N ASN A 185 -6.04 14.19 34.17
CA ASN A 185 -6.02 13.55 35.48
C ASN A 185 -4.64 12.96 35.83
N GLY A 186 -3.66 13.11 34.95
CA GLY A 186 -2.33 12.53 35.11
C GLY A 186 -2.26 11.04 34.76
N GLN A 187 -3.31 10.46 34.16
CA GLN A 187 -3.28 9.08 33.70
C GLN A 187 -2.60 8.98 32.34
N HIS A 188 -1.63 8.07 32.22
CA HIS A 188 -0.96 7.78 30.95
C HIS A 188 -1.79 6.79 30.11
N HIS A 189 -1.87 7.06 28.80
CA HIS A 189 -2.56 6.24 27.81
C HIS A 189 -1.59 5.88 26.68
N ASP A 190 -1.28 4.59 26.57
CA ASP A 190 -0.49 4.05 25.45
C ASP A 190 -1.29 4.09 24.14
N SER A 191 -0.64 4.46 23.04
CA SER A 191 -1.31 4.53 21.73
C SER A 191 -1.81 3.18 21.24
N ASN A 192 -1.03 2.12 21.49
CA ASN A 192 -1.20 0.82 20.86
C ASN A 192 -1.31 0.89 19.33
N LEU A 193 -0.67 1.90 18.73
CA LEU A 193 -0.58 2.13 17.30
C LEU A 193 0.88 2.25 16.91
N ALA A 194 1.21 1.84 15.69
CA ALA A 194 2.49 2.12 15.07
C ALA A 194 2.29 2.54 13.62
N TYR A 195 3.17 3.39 13.09
CA TYR A 195 3.19 3.63 11.66
C TYR A 195 3.78 2.42 10.93
N THR A 196 3.12 2.04 9.85
CA THR A 196 3.63 1.07 8.89
C THR A 196 3.62 1.68 7.49
N CYS A 197 4.30 1.00 6.57
CA CYS A 197 4.29 1.36 5.16
C CYS A 197 2.91 1.07 4.54
N ASP A 198 2.22 2.11 4.12
CA ASP A 198 1.16 2.04 3.13
C ASP A 198 1.76 2.17 1.73
N GLU A 199 1.32 1.35 0.79
CA GLU A 199 1.71 1.43 -0.62
C GLU A 199 0.49 1.70 -1.50
N TRP A 200 0.66 2.57 -2.48
CA TRP A 200 -0.37 2.87 -3.46
C TRP A 200 0.18 2.89 -4.90
N PRO A 201 -0.49 2.20 -5.84
CA PRO A 201 -1.62 1.30 -5.64
C PRO A 201 -1.23 0.08 -4.80
N ALA A 202 -2.19 -0.55 -4.14
CA ALA A 202 -1.87 -1.58 -3.16
C ALA A 202 -1.26 -2.84 -3.83
N ALA A 203 -0.31 -3.50 -3.16
CA ALA A 203 0.34 -4.70 -3.72
C ALA A 203 -0.58 -5.84 -4.22
N PRO A 204 -1.76 -6.13 -3.63
CA PRO A 204 -2.65 -7.13 -4.22
C PRO A 204 -3.27 -6.70 -5.55
N TRP A 205 -2.94 -5.53 -6.11
CA TRP A 205 -3.43 -5.08 -7.40
C TRP A 205 -2.37 -5.25 -8.49
N VAL A 206 -2.82 -5.37 -9.73
CA VAL A 206 -1.95 -5.44 -10.90
C VAL A 206 -1.03 -4.22 -10.95
N GLU A 207 -1.60 -3.04 -10.71
CA GLU A 207 -0.92 -1.74 -10.72
C GLU A 207 -0.04 -1.50 -9.49
N GLY A 208 -0.09 -2.37 -8.48
CA GLY A 208 0.63 -2.19 -7.22
C GLY A 208 2.12 -2.48 -7.30
N GLY A 209 2.84 -2.17 -6.24
CA GLY A 209 4.29 -2.38 -6.14
C GLY A 209 5.13 -1.36 -6.92
N SER A 210 6.41 -1.64 -7.11
CA SER A 210 7.26 -0.92 -8.08
C SER A 210 7.36 -1.73 -9.36
N GLY A 211 6.92 -1.17 -10.49
CA GLY A 211 6.86 -1.89 -11.75
C GLY A 211 8.20 -2.03 -12.45
N LEU A 212 8.24 -2.89 -13.46
CA LEU A 212 9.40 -3.06 -14.34
C LEU A 212 9.63 -1.79 -15.19
N PRO A 213 10.73 -1.04 -15.00
CA PRO A 213 10.94 0.23 -15.72
C PRO A 213 10.95 0.06 -17.25
N ARG A 214 11.49 -1.06 -17.75
CA ARG A 214 11.54 -1.39 -19.18
C ARG A 214 10.16 -1.59 -19.84
N TYR A 215 9.10 -1.71 -19.05
CA TYR A 215 7.72 -1.81 -19.52
C TYR A 215 6.87 -0.63 -19.05
N GLY A 216 7.51 0.51 -18.75
CA GLY A 216 6.83 1.71 -18.27
C GLY A 216 6.32 1.60 -16.84
N GLY A 217 6.78 0.60 -16.07
CA GLY A 217 6.48 0.50 -14.64
C GLY A 217 7.05 1.70 -13.88
N THR A 218 6.33 2.16 -12.87
CA THR A 218 6.74 3.29 -12.04
C THR A 218 6.95 2.85 -10.60
N GLN A 219 7.67 3.67 -9.83
CA GLN A 219 7.80 3.44 -8.40
C GLN A 219 6.42 3.58 -7.73
N ALA A 220 6.14 2.71 -6.74
CA ALA A 220 4.97 2.89 -5.88
C ALA A 220 5.09 4.14 -5.03
N TYR A 221 3.94 4.70 -4.68
CA TYR A 221 3.85 5.76 -3.68
C TYR A 221 3.75 5.11 -2.31
N THR A 222 4.61 5.52 -1.38
CA THR A 222 4.58 5.04 0.00
C THR A 222 4.28 6.15 0.97
N ARG A 223 3.54 5.84 2.02
CA ARG A 223 3.28 6.76 3.13
C ARG A 223 3.21 6.02 4.46
N CYS A 224 3.57 6.69 5.54
CA CYS A 224 3.25 6.22 6.88
C CYS A 224 1.73 6.17 7.09
N ALA A 225 1.20 5.03 7.50
CA ALA A 225 -0.20 4.88 7.92
C ALA A 225 -0.29 4.12 9.25
N PRO A 226 -1.19 4.51 10.17
CA PRO A 226 -1.28 3.86 11.46
C PRO A 226 -1.86 2.45 11.32
N GLN A 227 -1.24 1.49 12.01
CA GLN A 227 -1.69 0.14 12.22
C GLN A 227 -1.70 -0.17 13.72
N LYS A 228 -2.69 -0.95 14.19
CA LYS A 228 -2.67 -1.41 15.59
C LYS A 228 -1.45 -2.27 15.92
N THR A 229 -0.97 -2.17 17.15
CA THR A 229 0.02 -3.09 17.73
C THR A 229 -0.61 -4.06 18.74
N CYS A 230 -1.82 -3.76 19.24
CA CYS A 230 -2.57 -4.62 20.16
C CYS A 230 -3.93 -5.07 19.58
N ALA A 231 -4.54 -6.09 20.19
CA ALA A 231 -5.90 -6.51 19.86
C ALA A 231 -6.94 -5.48 20.33
N GLY A 232 -8.11 -5.45 19.68
CA GLY A 232 -9.25 -4.61 20.07
C GLY A 232 -9.32 -3.23 19.40
N LEU A 233 -8.22 -2.74 18.82
CA LEU A 233 -8.21 -1.53 18.01
C LEU A 233 -8.27 -1.87 16.52
N LYS A 234 -8.73 -0.92 15.70
CA LYS A 234 -8.55 -0.92 14.25
C LYS A 234 -8.15 0.47 13.82
N SER A 235 -7.19 0.60 12.92
CA SER A 235 -6.79 1.88 12.31
C SER A 235 -6.77 1.77 10.79
N GLU A 236 -6.21 2.77 10.12
CA GLU A 236 -6.20 2.89 8.66
C GLU A 236 -5.79 1.60 7.92
N GLN A 237 -4.67 1.00 8.30
CA GLN A 237 -4.17 -0.23 7.66
C GLN A 237 -5.07 -1.45 7.93
N ASP A 238 -5.68 -1.54 9.12
CA ASP A 238 -6.65 -2.61 9.43
C ASP A 238 -7.93 -2.48 8.58
N TRP A 239 -8.44 -1.24 8.42
CA TRP A 239 -9.62 -0.97 7.60
C TRP A 239 -9.34 -1.22 6.11
N GLN A 240 -8.15 -0.84 5.64
CA GLN A 240 -7.67 -1.18 4.30
C GLN A 240 -7.65 -2.70 4.10
N GLY A 241 -6.93 -3.45 4.96
CA GLY A 241 -6.81 -4.90 4.83
C GLY A 241 -8.17 -5.61 4.90
N SER A 242 -9.07 -5.16 5.78
CA SER A 242 -10.43 -5.73 5.88
C SER A 242 -11.25 -5.49 4.61
N SER A 243 -11.25 -4.27 4.07
CA SER A 243 -12.02 -3.93 2.86
C SER A 243 -11.46 -4.64 1.62
N HIS A 244 -10.14 -4.79 1.51
CA HIS A 244 -9.50 -5.55 0.43
C HIS A 244 -9.87 -7.02 0.45
N ASN A 245 -9.90 -7.64 1.64
CA ASN A 245 -10.32 -9.03 1.78
C ASN A 245 -11.79 -9.24 1.38
N LYS A 246 -12.68 -8.30 1.74
CA LYS A 246 -14.08 -8.32 1.30
C LYS A 246 -14.19 -8.19 -0.22
N LEU A 247 -13.46 -7.24 -0.82
CA LEU A 247 -13.39 -7.04 -2.27
C LEU A 247 -12.92 -8.32 -2.98
N ARG A 248 -11.80 -8.91 -2.53
CA ARG A 248 -11.26 -10.17 -3.04
C ARG A 248 -12.30 -11.29 -3.03
N GLY A 249 -12.97 -11.48 -1.89
CA GLY A 249 -14.00 -12.50 -1.74
C GLY A 249 -15.17 -12.30 -2.70
N ARG A 250 -15.65 -11.05 -2.84
CA ARG A 250 -16.75 -10.71 -3.74
C ARG A 250 -16.38 -10.91 -5.21
N LEU A 251 -15.24 -10.38 -5.64
CA LEU A 251 -14.73 -10.55 -7.00
C LEU A 251 -14.60 -12.04 -7.35
N LYS A 252 -13.90 -12.83 -6.51
CA LYS A 252 -13.74 -14.27 -6.72
C LYS A 252 -15.08 -15.00 -6.82
N SER A 253 -16.07 -14.65 -5.99
CA SER A 253 -17.40 -15.25 -6.02
C SER A 253 -18.16 -14.95 -7.30
N ARG A 254 -18.09 -13.70 -7.78
CA ARG A 254 -18.77 -13.28 -9.02
C ARG A 254 -18.14 -13.87 -10.26
N ILE A 255 -16.81 -13.79 -10.35
CA ILE A 255 -16.06 -14.32 -11.49
C ILE A 255 -16.28 -15.84 -11.59
N ARG A 256 -16.17 -16.57 -10.48
CA ARG A 256 -16.39 -18.02 -10.48
C ARG A 256 -17.80 -18.43 -10.91
N ARG A 257 -18.84 -17.65 -10.59
CA ARG A 257 -20.20 -17.96 -11.03
C ARG A 257 -20.39 -17.83 -12.54
N LYS A 258 -19.69 -16.89 -13.17
CA LYS A 258 -19.84 -16.62 -14.61
C LYS A 258 -18.80 -17.32 -15.49
N HIS A 259 -17.59 -17.51 -14.97
CA HIS A 259 -16.43 -17.98 -15.70
C HIS A 259 -15.81 -19.22 -15.05
N SER A 260 -16.63 -20.11 -14.45
CA SER A 260 -16.14 -21.27 -13.70
C SER A 260 -15.19 -22.18 -14.48
N SER A 261 -15.33 -22.27 -15.81
CA SER A 261 -14.52 -23.13 -16.68
C SER A 261 -13.18 -22.52 -17.07
N THR A 262 -13.03 -21.19 -17.03
CA THR A 262 -11.82 -20.49 -17.49
C THR A 262 -11.08 -19.72 -16.40
N PHE A 263 -11.73 -19.47 -15.26
CA PHE A 263 -11.15 -18.74 -14.15
C PHE A 263 -10.18 -19.60 -13.33
N VAL A 264 -8.95 -19.13 -13.19
CA VAL A 264 -7.89 -19.69 -12.34
C VAL A 264 -7.79 -18.84 -11.06
N PRO A 265 -8.36 -19.30 -9.92
CA PRO A 265 -8.62 -18.43 -8.77
C PRO A 265 -7.41 -17.79 -8.09
N ASN A 266 -6.19 -18.25 -8.38
CA ASN A 266 -4.96 -17.75 -7.76
C ASN A 266 -3.98 -17.19 -8.80
N ASP A 267 -4.36 -17.09 -10.07
CA ASP A 267 -3.49 -16.54 -11.11
C ASP A 267 -4.13 -15.43 -11.93
N ASP A 268 -5.46 -15.39 -11.98
CA ASP A 268 -6.15 -14.35 -12.74
C ASP A 268 -6.42 -13.11 -11.87
N ALA A 269 -6.97 -12.07 -12.51
CA ALA A 269 -7.31 -10.82 -11.85
C ALA A 269 -8.77 -10.43 -12.11
N GLY A 270 -9.32 -9.57 -11.24
CA GLY A 270 -10.68 -9.04 -11.35
C GLY A 270 -10.70 -7.52 -11.34
N LEU A 271 -11.44 -6.91 -12.27
CA LEU A 271 -11.57 -5.46 -12.35
C LEU A 271 -12.50 -4.92 -11.25
N PHE A 272 -12.12 -3.79 -10.65
CA PHE A 272 -12.96 -2.99 -9.77
C PHE A 272 -12.64 -1.50 -9.96
N PHE A 273 -13.48 -0.64 -9.41
CA PHE A 273 -13.28 0.80 -9.41
C PHE A 273 -12.91 1.28 -8.01
N PHE A 274 -12.00 2.21 -7.89
CA PHE A 274 -11.65 2.85 -6.63
C PHE A 274 -12.44 4.15 -6.50
N ARG A 275 -12.82 4.53 -5.27
CA ARG A 275 -13.34 5.86 -4.98
C ARG A 275 -12.96 6.35 -3.60
N MET A 276 -13.00 7.66 -3.41
CA MET A 276 -12.84 8.25 -2.09
C MET A 276 -14.03 9.13 -1.71
N VAL A 277 -14.42 9.05 -0.44
CA VAL A 277 -15.42 9.93 0.19
C VAL A 277 -14.80 10.62 1.39
N ASN A 278 -15.43 11.69 1.89
CA ASN A 278 -14.98 12.35 3.11
C ASN A 278 -16.19 12.70 3.98
N THR A 279 -16.67 11.72 4.75
CA THR A 279 -17.90 11.87 5.55
C THR A 279 -17.76 11.21 6.92
N ALA A 280 -18.22 11.87 7.98
CA ALA A 280 -18.21 11.31 9.33
C ALA A 280 -19.40 10.35 9.55
N ASN A 281 -19.39 9.18 8.89
CA ASN A 281 -20.52 8.24 8.84
C ASN A 281 -20.30 6.91 9.57
N GLY A 282 -19.22 6.78 10.34
CA GLY A 282 -18.83 5.56 11.05
C GLY A 282 -18.19 4.46 10.17
N VAL A 283 -18.00 4.71 8.88
CA VAL A 283 -17.46 3.73 7.92
C VAL A 283 -16.12 4.21 7.36
N ALA A 284 -15.04 3.55 7.73
CA ALA A 284 -13.70 3.92 7.28
C ALA A 284 -13.37 3.46 5.86
N ALA A 285 -13.71 2.22 5.53
CA ALA A 285 -13.61 1.68 4.18
C ALA A 285 -14.64 0.59 3.96
N ARG A 286 -15.11 0.46 2.72
CA ARG A 286 -16.06 -0.59 2.33
C ARG A 286 -15.91 -0.96 0.86
N MET A 287 -16.50 -2.10 0.52
CA MET A 287 -16.75 -2.47 -0.87
C MET A 287 -18.21 -2.16 -1.15
N VAL A 288 -18.47 -1.31 -2.14
CA VAL A 288 -19.81 -0.97 -2.61
C VAL A 288 -20.06 -1.75 -3.88
N HIS A 289 -21.27 -2.27 -4.04
CA HIS A 289 -21.71 -2.80 -5.32
C HIS A 289 -22.94 -2.06 -5.80
N VAL A 290 -22.92 -1.74 -7.09
CA VAL A 290 -24.00 -1.07 -7.81
C VAL A 290 -24.57 -2.08 -8.78
N ASP A 291 -25.84 -2.42 -8.63
CA ASP A 291 -26.50 -3.38 -9.52
C ASP A 291 -26.82 -2.78 -10.90
N ASP A 292 -27.44 -3.58 -11.77
CA ASP A 292 -27.88 -3.14 -13.10
C ASP A 292 -28.92 -2.00 -13.06
N ASN A 293 -29.62 -1.81 -11.94
CA ASN A 293 -30.61 -0.74 -11.78
C ASN A 293 -29.98 0.56 -11.23
N GLY A 294 -28.67 0.55 -10.97
CA GLY A 294 -28.00 1.68 -10.34
C GLY A 294 -28.18 1.74 -8.83
N ALA A 295 -28.80 0.73 -8.21
CA ALA A 295 -29.02 0.70 -6.78
C ALA A 295 -27.71 0.34 -6.06
N GLU A 296 -27.23 1.25 -5.20
CA GLU A 296 -26.16 0.94 -4.26
C GLU A 296 -26.75 0.18 -3.07
N THR A 297 -26.44 -1.10 -2.94
CA THR A 297 -26.74 -1.86 -1.72
C THR A 297 -25.69 -1.57 -0.65
N GLU A 298 -25.76 -0.36 -0.08
CA GLU A 298 -25.38 0.10 1.27
C GLU A 298 -25.64 1.63 1.35
N ASN A 299 -26.91 2.03 1.56
CA ASN A 299 -27.41 3.39 1.84
C ASN A 299 -26.63 4.57 1.20
N THR A 300 -26.88 4.90 -0.08
CA THR A 300 -27.41 6.21 -0.56
C THR A 300 -27.34 6.36 -2.09
N GLN A 301 -28.47 6.84 -2.65
CA GLN A 301 -28.74 7.41 -3.99
C GLN A 301 -28.36 6.57 -5.23
N PRO A 302 -29.35 6.17 -6.07
CA PRO A 302 -29.09 5.40 -7.27
C PRO A 302 -28.48 6.26 -8.40
N ALA A 303 -27.47 5.72 -9.08
CA ALA A 303 -26.99 6.22 -10.37
C ALA A 303 -27.62 5.37 -11.47
N THR A 304 -28.70 5.85 -12.08
CA THR A 304 -29.46 5.07 -13.08
C THR A 304 -28.61 4.74 -14.31
N ARG A 305 -28.54 3.45 -14.67
CA ARG A 305 -27.65 2.83 -15.67
C ARG A 305 -28.18 2.80 -17.11
N ASN A 306 -29.28 3.51 -17.40
CA ASN A 306 -30.18 3.21 -18.53
C ASN A 306 -29.67 3.46 -19.97
N SER A 307 -28.36 3.56 -20.23
CA SER A 307 -27.84 3.75 -21.61
C SER A 307 -26.43 3.24 -21.90
N ILE A 308 -25.91 2.25 -21.18
CA ILE A 308 -24.59 1.68 -21.49
C ILE A 308 -24.73 0.69 -22.66
N SER A 309 -24.26 1.09 -23.85
CA SER A 309 -24.35 0.29 -25.08
C SER A 309 -23.13 -0.60 -25.31
N SER A 310 -22.00 -0.27 -24.67
CA SER A 310 -20.72 -0.95 -24.86
C SER A 310 -19.94 -1.09 -23.55
N LEU A 311 -18.95 -1.97 -23.55
CA LEU A 311 -18.02 -2.11 -22.43
C LEU A 311 -17.21 -0.82 -22.20
N VAL A 312 -16.93 -0.05 -23.25
CA VAL A 312 -16.26 1.24 -23.12
C VAL A 312 -17.14 2.24 -22.37
N ASP A 313 -18.42 2.35 -22.75
CA ASP A 313 -19.39 3.22 -22.04
C ASP A 313 -19.53 2.83 -20.57
N TYR A 314 -19.45 1.52 -20.27
CA TYR A 314 -19.47 1.00 -18.90
C TYR A 314 -18.29 1.52 -18.09
N MET A 315 -17.09 1.43 -18.66
CA MET A 315 -15.87 1.87 -18.02
C MET A 315 -15.85 3.39 -17.84
N ASP A 316 -16.28 4.15 -18.85
CA ASP A 316 -16.35 5.61 -18.81
C ASP A 316 -17.38 6.08 -17.75
N TRP A 317 -18.55 5.44 -17.68
CA TRP A 317 -19.55 5.72 -16.65
C TRP A 317 -19.01 5.46 -15.25
N ALA A 318 -18.46 4.25 -15.00
CA ALA A 318 -18.00 3.88 -13.66
C ALA A 318 -16.84 4.77 -13.18
N ASP A 319 -15.96 5.21 -14.09
CA ASP A 319 -14.89 6.17 -13.79
C ASP A 319 -15.45 7.58 -13.44
N SER A 320 -16.56 7.99 -14.07
CA SER A 320 -17.20 9.29 -13.83
C SER A 320 -17.98 9.39 -12.50
N VAL A 321 -18.55 8.27 -12.03
CA VAL A 321 -19.34 8.20 -10.78
C VAL A 321 -18.48 8.56 -9.56
N ASP A 322 -17.16 8.39 -9.64
CA ASP A 322 -16.22 8.71 -8.57
C ASP A 322 -15.76 10.18 -8.59
N LEU A 323 -15.32 10.70 -9.73
CA LEU A 323 -14.62 11.99 -9.80
C LEU A 323 -15.49 13.20 -9.36
N SER A 324 -16.80 13.17 -9.61
CA SER A 324 -17.71 14.26 -9.20
C SER A 324 -17.93 14.36 -7.69
N ARG A 325 -17.74 13.25 -6.95
CA ARG A 325 -17.79 13.23 -5.47
C ARG A 325 -16.45 13.64 -4.83
N LEU A 326 -15.34 13.56 -5.57
CA LEU A 326 -14.03 14.01 -5.11
C LEU A 326 -13.88 15.54 -5.11
N SER A 327 -14.52 16.25 -6.03
CA SER A 327 -14.34 17.70 -6.20
C SER A 327 -15.40 18.57 -5.49
N SER A 328 -16.65 18.10 -5.38
CA SER A 328 -17.79 18.97 -5.01
C SER A 328 -18.00 19.21 -3.51
N ARG A 329 -17.30 18.51 -2.60
CA ARG A 329 -17.45 18.69 -1.14
C ARG A 329 -16.19 19.10 -0.38
N TYR A 330 -15.03 19.18 -1.04
CA TYR A 330 -13.77 19.53 -0.37
C TYR A 330 -13.42 21.01 -0.44
N VAL A 331 -13.92 21.74 -1.44
CA VAL A 331 -13.61 23.19 -1.57
C VAL A 331 -14.41 24.04 -0.58
N ALA A 332 -15.52 23.54 -0.02
CA ALA A 332 -16.40 24.34 0.84
C ALA A 332 -16.00 24.37 2.34
N ASN A 333 -14.96 23.65 2.78
CA ASN A 333 -14.57 23.59 4.20
C ASN A 333 -13.13 24.02 4.47
N GLU A 334 -12.43 24.62 3.51
CA GLU A 334 -11.17 25.34 3.74
C GLU A 334 -11.36 26.87 3.78
N GLU A 335 -12.59 27.35 4.01
CA GLU A 335 -12.81 28.75 4.40
C GLU A 335 -12.34 28.97 5.85
N ILE A 336 -11.16 29.57 5.97
CA ILE A 336 -10.84 30.63 6.93
C ILE A 336 -10.92 30.21 8.41
N ILE A 337 -9.89 29.52 8.90
CA ILE A 337 -9.33 29.86 10.22
C ILE A 337 -8.23 30.88 9.95
N SER A 338 -8.65 32.12 9.65
CA SER A 338 -7.80 33.30 9.83
C SER A 338 -7.71 33.53 11.32
N ILE A 339 -6.55 33.22 11.91
CA ILE A 339 -6.18 33.67 13.24
C ILE A 339 -6.00 35.19 13.14
N HIS A 340 -7.07 35.94 13.35
CA HIS A 340 -6.94 37.31 13.84
C HIS A 340 -6.63 37.24 15.33
N GLY A 341 -5.33 37.28 15.63
CA GLY A 341 -4.87 37.74 16.93
C GLY A 341 -4.99 39.26 17.00
N GLU A 342 -5.83 39.72 17.91
CA GLU A 342 -5.61 40.99 18.62
C GLU A 342 -4.72 40.74 19.84
#